data_AF-A0A351Q325-F1
#
_entry.id   AF-A0A351Q325-F1
#
_cell.length_a   1.000
_cell.length_b   1.000
_cell.length_c   1.000
_cell.angle_alpha   90.00
_cell.angle_beta   90.00
_cell.angle_gamma   90.00
#
_symmetry.space_group_name_H-M   'P 1'
#
loop_
_entity.id
_entity.type
_entity.pdbx_description
1 polymer ?
#
loop_
_entity_poly.entity_id
_entity_poly.type
_entity_poly.pdbx_seq_one_letter_code
_entity_poly.pdbx_strand_id
1 'polypeptide(L)'
;MAKLIRSNKYQTLSDQQILKRLSDSPAGEELHFLEVEIEARDLQEQFATQAQKQQKKSRHSIFYYLFYLFLAAMFLGRFGNSLF
;
A
#
# COMPACT_ATOMS: atom_id res chain seq x y z
N MET A 1 32.93 -2.66 -9.75
CA MET A 1 31.59 -2.07 -9.97
C MET A 1 31.02 -2.71 -11.22
N ALA A 2 30.19 -3.75 -11.08
CA ALA A 2 29.61 -4.44 -12.22
C ALA A 2 28.70 -3.46 -13.00
N LYS A 3 28.82 -3.42 -14.32
CA LYS A 3 27.99 -2.60 -15.19
C LYS A 3 26.58 -3.20 -15.21
N LEU A 4 25.74 -2.81 -14.27
CA LEU A 4 24.33 -3.23 -14.20
C LEU A 4 23.65 -2.85 -15.53
N ILE A 5 23.07 -3.84 -16.20
CA ILE A 5 22.31 -3.60 -17.43
C ILE A 5 21.00 -2.92 -17.05
N ARG A 6 20.91 -1.64 -17.38
CA ARG A 6 19.70 -0.83 -17.17
C ARG A 6 18.83 -0.86 -18.42
N SER A 7 17.52 -0.94 -18.25
CA SER A 7 16.60 -0.84 -19.38
C SER A 7 16.41 0.63 -19.78
N ASN A 8 16.41 0.92 -21.09
CA ASN A 8 16.04 2.25 -21.60
C ASN A 8 14.58 2.61 -21.28
N LYS A 9 13.70 1.61 -21.11
CA LYS A 9 12.27 1.79 -20.80
C LYS A 9 12.06 2.46 -19.45
N TYR A 10 12.81 2.06 -18.42
CA TYR A 10 12.66 2.60 -17.06
C TYR A 10 13.54 3.83 -16.79
N GLN A 11 14.60 4.03 -17.58
CA GLN A 11 15.43 5.24 -17.47
C GLN A 11 14.66 6.54 -17.76
N THR A 12 13.74 6.52 -18.71
CA THR A 12 12.94 7.69 -19.10
C THR A 12 11.80 7.99 -18.12
N LEU A 13 11.55 7.12 -17.15
CA LEU A 13 10.50 7.30 -16.15
C LEU A 13 10.99 8.16 -14.99
N SER A 14 10.05 8.89 -14.40
CA SER A 14 10.28 9.57 -13.13
C SER A 14 10.29 8.57 -11.97
N ASP A 15 10.94 8.95 -10.89
CA ASP A 15 11.08 8.11 -9.69
C ASP A 15 9.70 7.68 -9.14
N GLN A 16 8.71 8.59 -9.18
CA GLN A 16 7.33 8.29 -8.79
C GLN A 16 6.67 7.21 -9.67
N GLN A 17 6.96 7.19 -10.97
CA GLN A 17 6.41 6.19 -11.90
C GLN A 17 7.06 4.81 -11.70
N ILE A 18 8.35 4.78 -11.34
CA ILE A 18 9.08 3.56 -10.99
C ILE A 18 8.50 2.96 -9.70
N LEU A 19 8.36 3.78 -8.65
CA LEU A 19 7.78 3.36 -7.37
C LEU A 19 6.33 2.86 -7.53
N LYS A 20 5.53 3.54 -8.36
CA LYS A 20 4.15 3.11 -8.67
C LYS A 20 4.13 1.75 -9.35
N ARG A 21 4.96 1.54 -10.38
CA ARG A 21 5.03 0.24 -11.06
C ARG A 21 5.50 -0.88 -10.14
N LEU A 22 6.44 -0.61 -9.23
CA LEU A 22 6.85 -1.61 -8.24
C LEU A 22 5.71 -1.95 -7.27
N SER A 23 4.88 -0.96 -6.90
CA SER A 23 3.70 -1.20 -6.06
C SER A 23 2.60 -2.02 -6.73
N ASP A 24 2.57 -2.03 -8.07
CA ASP A 24 1.59 -2.80 -8.87
C ASP A 24 1.95 -4.31 -8.97
N SER A 25 2.88 -4.80 -8.15
CA SER A 25 3.33 -6.21 -8.09
C SER A 25 3.80 -6.78 -9.45
N PRO A 26 4.83 -6.17 -10.07
CA PRO A 26 5.39 -6.65 -11.33
C PRO A 26 6.07 -8.01 -11.13
N ALA A 27 6.10 -8.83 -12.18
CA ALA A 27 6.68 -10.18 -12.13
C ALA A 27 7.77 -10.38 -13.19
N GLY A 28 8.69 -11.31 -12.91
CA GLY A 28 9.73 -11.74 -13.85
C GLY A 28 10.77 -10.65 -14.13
N GLU A 29 11.10 -10.45 -15.41
CA GLU A 29 12.14 -9.51 -15.85
C GLU A 29 11.84 -8.06 -15.50
N GLU A 30 10.56 -7.66 -15.49
CA GLU A 30 10.15 -6.29 -15.16
C GLU A 30 10.49 -5.94 -13.71
N LEU A 31 10.34 -6.89 -12.78
CA LEU A 31 10.74 -6.72 -11.39
C LEU A 31 12.25 -6.53 -11.26
N HIS A 32 13.05 -7.38 -11.91
CA HIS A 32 14.50 -7.28 -11.88
C HIS A 32 15.00 -5.92 -12.40
N PHE A 33 14.46 -5.43 -13.51
CA PHE A 33 14.86 -4.12 -14.03
C PHE A 33 14.37 -2.94 -13.17
N LEU A 34 13.23 -3.06 -12.50
CA LEU A 34 12.76 -2.04 -11.55
C LEU A 34 13.62 -2.01 -10.29
N GLU A 35 14.05 -3.17 -9.76
CA GLU A 35 14.97 -3.26 -8.62
C GLU A 35 16.33 -2.64 -8.93
N VAL A 36 16.89 -2.94 -10.10
CA VAL A 36 18.14 -2.33 -10.58
C VAL A 36 18.03 -0.81 -10.67
N GLU A 37 16.88 -0.28 -11.12
CA GLU A 37 16.68 1.17 -11.24
C GLU A 37 16.47 1.85 -9.88
N ILE A 38 15.88 1.14 -8.92
CA ILE A 38 15.70 1.61 -7.54
C ILE A 38 17.04 1.64 -6.80
N GLU A 39 17.89 0.64 -6.98
CA GLU A 39 19.26 0.60 -6.44
C GLU A 39 20.14 1.68 -7.10
N ALA A 40 20.02 1.86 -8.41
CA ALA A 40 20.71 2.88 -9.17
C ALA A 40 20.41 4.33 -8.75
N ARG A 41 19.19 4.57 -8.23
CA ARG A 41 18.68 5.90 -7.86
C ARG A 41 18.50 6.09 -6.35
N ASP A 42 18.91 5.10 -5.55
CA ASP A 42 18.79 5.10 -4.08
C ASP A 42 17.34 5.32 -3.57
N LEU A 43 16.36 4.74 -4.28
CA LEU A 43 14.93 4.90 -3.98
C LEU A 43 14.39 3.88 -2.97
N GLN A 44 15.26 3.05 -2.40
CA GLN A 44 14.90 1.92 -1.54
C GLN A 44 14.19 2.38 -0.25
N GLU A 45 14.69 3.43 0.40
CA GLU A 45 14.06 3.99 1.60
C GLU A 45 12.70 4.63 1.32
N GLN A 46 12.56 5.31 0.17
CA GLN A 46 11.30 5.92 -0.24
C GLN A 46 10.23 4.85 -0.49
N PHE A 47 10.61 3.74 -1.14
CA PHE A 47 9.73 2.60 -1.35
C PHE A 47 9.30 1.97 -0.02
N ALA A 48 10.23 1.69 0.89
CA ALA A 48 9.93 1.10 2.19
C ALA A 48 8.98 1.99 3.01
N THR A 49 9.21 3.31 3.00
CA THR A 49 8.35 4.29 3.67
C THR A 49 6.95 4.35 3.05
N GLN A 50 6.85 4.27 1.72
CA GLN A 50 5.58 4.28 1.01
C GLN A 50 4.77 2.99 1.24
N ALA A 51 5.43 1.83 1.21
CA ALA A 51 4.83 0.54 1.54
C ALA A 51 4.28 0.51 2.98
N GLN A 52 5.04 1.03 3.96
CA GLN A 52 4.56 1.15 5.34
C GLN A 52 3.35 2.07 5.47
N LYS A 53 3.30 3.20 4.73
CA LYS A 53 2.14 4.10 4.73
C LYS A 53 0.89 3.43 4.15
N GLN A 54 1.04 2.64 3.08
CA GLN A 54 -0.07 1.89 2.49
C GLN A 54 -0.58 0.79 3.44
N GLN A 55 0.32 0.03 4.07
CA GLN A 55 -0.07 -0.99 5.06
C GLN A 55 -0.78 -0.40 6.28
N LYS A 56 -0.30 0.73 6.82
CA LYS A 56 -0.94 1.39 7.99
C LYS A 56 -2.37 1.85 7.71
N LYS A 57 -2.71 2.22 6.47
CA LYS A 57 -4.04 2.71 6.10
C LYS A 57 -5.13 1.62 6.09
N SER A 58 -4.74 0.34 6.04
CA SER A 58 -5.63 -0.81 5.87
C SER A 58 -6.00 -1.52 7.19
N ARG A 59 -5.69 -0.96 8.36
CA ARG A 59 -5.81 -1.72 9.61
C ARG A 59 -7.23 -1.80 10.17
N HIS A 60 -8.13 -0.89 9.77
CA HIS A 60 -9.51 -0.88 10.23
C HIS A 60 -10.46 -0.64 9.07
N SER A 61 -11.19 -1.70 8.70
CA SER A 61 -12.30 -1.58 7.77
C SER A 61 -13.42 -0.75 8.39
N ILE A 62 -13.92 0.26 7.68
CA ILE A 62 -15.03 1.14 8.13
C ILE A 62 -16.26 0.32 8.55
N PHE A 63 -16.46 -0.86 7.95
CA PHE A 63 -17.51 -1.81 8.29
C PHE A 63 -17.46 -2.29 9.74
N TYR A 64 -16.27 -2.36 10.36
CA TYR A 64 -16.12 -2.71 11.78
C TYR A 64 -16.91 -1.75 12.66
N TYR A 65 -16.78 -0.44 12.43
CA TYR A 65 -17.47 0.58 13.21
C TYR A 65 -18.98 0.63 12.92
N LEU A 66 -19.37 0.42 11.65
CA LEU A 66 -20.78 0.32 11.27
C LEU A 66 -21.47 -0.87 11.96
N PHE A 67 -20.77 -1.99 12.13
CA PHE A 67 -21.28 -3.15 12.85
C PHE A 67 -21.54 -2.86 14.34
N TYR A 68 -20.62 -2.15 15.02
CA TYR A 68 -20.87 -1.72 16.41
C TYR A 68 -22.04 -0.75 16.52
N LEU A 69 -22.20 0.17 15.56
CA LEU A 69 -23.32 1.10 15.55
C LEU A 69 -24.66 0.37 15.37
N PHE A 70 -24.69 -0.65 14.50
CA PHE A 70 -25.85 -1.52 14.31
C PHE A 70 -26.19 -2.32 15.59
N LEU A 71 -25.19 -2.95 16.22
CA LEU A 71 -25.38 -3.66 17.48
C LEU A 71 -25.89 -2.74 18.59
N ALA A 72 -25.34 -1.53 18.70
CA ALA A 72 -25.78 -0.54 19.67
C ALA A 72 -27.25 -0.13 19.43
N ALA A 73 -27.65 0.08 18.18
CA ALA A 73 -29.03 0.40 17.82
C ALA A 73 -30.00 -0.75 18.17
N MET A 74 -29.63 -2.00 17.88
CA MET A 74 -30.42 -3.17 18.29
C MET A 74 -30.53 -3.27 19.81
N PHE A 75 -29.43 -3.02 20.53
CA PHE A 75 -29.40 -3.09 21.98
C PHE A 75 -30.30 -2.02 22.61
N LEU A 76 -30.22 -0.78 22.14
CA LEU A 76 -31.10 0.32 22.56
C LEU A 76 -32.56 0.06 22.19
N GLY A 77 -32.86 -0.48 21.02
CA GLY A 77 -34.23 -0.83 20.62
C GLY A 77 -34.83 -1.95 21.47
N ARG A 78 -34.02 -2.93 21.88
CA ARG A 78 -34.49 -4.08 22.68
C ARG A 78 -34.55 -3.79 24.18
N PHE A 79 -33.58 -3.05 24.70
CA PHE A 79 -33.42 -2.82 26.15
C PHE A 79 -33.77 -1.40 26.60
N GLY A 80 -33.95 -0.44 25.69
CA GLY A 80 -34.32 0.94 26.02
C GLY A 80 -35.64 1.03 26.79
N ASN A 81 -36.64 0.21 26.44
CA ASN A 81 -37.91 0.12 27.17
C ASN A 81 -37.82 -0.62 28.52
N SER A 82 -36.69 -1.27 28.84
CA SER A 82 -36.48 -1.99 30.10
C SER A 82 -35.59 -1.25 31.09
N LEU A 83 -34.94 -0.17 30.65
CA LEU A 83 -33.96 0.61 31.41
C LEU A 83 -34.46 2.02 31.79
N PHE A 84 -35.53 2.50 31.14
CA PHE A 84 -36.25 3.75 31.45
C PHE A 84 -37.68 3.43 31.86
#